data_AF-A0A6S6WCZ5-F1
#
_entry.id   AF-A0A6S6WCZ5-F1
#
_cell.length_a   1.000
_cell.length_b   1.000
_cell.length_c   1.000
_cell.angle_alpha   90.00
_cell.angle_beta   90.00
_cell.angle_gamma   90.00
#
_symmetry.space_group_name_H-M   'P 1'
#
loop_
_entity.id
_entity.type
_entity.pdbx_description
1 polymer ?
#
loop_
_entity_poly.entity_id
_entity_poly.type
_entity_poly.pdbx_seq_one_letter_code
_entity_poly.pdbx_strand_id
1 'polypeptide(L)'
;MSTDVIQQQPLPFVPHFFFRMDEIGEDPNTPPKCDKDGKWIPPYGGHNQRTGTGVSYVWWYCDGRKIQYWGTTLPTNTSAYGVFSTYFKSGHGFWVLRGDATSPPTEEPWHCLRFNHNQDYSSSLTNVGSHSALRCHNSSHFWHSMLLSDIYHGPGYVGYGGLTGDLPIFLSLLALSMDASQLLHWLPTSMENGKWQAHQWRNGRTEKRGVVVNVWAVNGNDHLLREYEDGNYGKYF
;
A
#
# COMPACT_ATOMS: atom_id res chain seq x y z
N MET A 1 -23.01 26.23 29.55
CA MET A 1 -22.52 24.85 29.41
C MET A 1 -22.88 24.41 28.00
N SER A 2 -21.91 24.49 27.07
CA SER A 2 -22.12 24.08 25.69
C SER A 2 -21.93 22.57 25.64
N THR A 3 -23.00 21.82 25.36
CA THR A 3 -22.92 20.40 25.06
C THR A 3 -22.41 20.26 23.64
N ASP A 4 -21.12 20.00 23.49
CA ASP A 4 -20.52 19.60 22.22
C ASP A 4 -21.19 18.30 21.79
N VAL A 5 -22.04 18.40 20.77
CA VAL A 5 -22.57 17.27 20.04
C VAL A 5 -21.38 16.63 19.35
N ILE A 6 -20.89 15.52 19.90
CA ILE A 6 -19.97 14.63 19.19
C ILE A 6 -20.75 14.12 17.99
N GLN A 7 -20.63 14.79 16.84
CA GLN A 7 -21.06 14.26 15.56
C GLN A 7 -20.32 12.93 15.40
N GLN A 8 -21.06 11.82 15.52
CA GLN A 8 -20.54 10.52 15.14
C GLN A 8 -20.10 10.64 13.69
N GLN A 9 -18.78 10.59 13.45
CA GLN A 9 -18.27 10.47 12.10
C GLN A 9 -18.94 9.25 11.47
N PRO A 10 -19.52 9.37 10.26
CA PRO A 10 -20.06 8.21 9.57
C PRO A 10 -18.97 7.14 9.48
N LEU A 11 -19.38 5.88 9.63
CA LEU A 11 -18.47 4.75 9.49
C LEU A 11 -17.72 4.87 8.14
N PRO A 12 -16.41 4.58 8.11
CA PRO A 12 -15.66 4.66 6.87
C PRO A 12 -16.31 3.77 5.81
N PHE A 13 -16.48 4.33 4.61
CA PHE A 13 -17.02 3.60 3.48
C PHE A 13 -15.87 3.12 2.60
N VAL A 14 -15.71 1.81 2.49
CA VAL A 14 -14.71 1.22 1.61
C VAL A 14 -15.41 0.78 0.32
N PRO A 15 -15.07 1.36 -0.84
CA PRO A 15 -15.63 0.92 -2.11
C PRO A 15 -15.25 -0.53 -2.41
N HIS A 16 -16.04 -1.21 -3.23
CA HIS A 16 -15.72 -2.56 -3.67
C HIS A 16 -14.62 -2.52 -4.73
N PHE A 17 -13.63 -3.40 -4.64
CA PHE A 17 -12.58 -3.52 -5.66
C PHE A 17 -11.97 -4.92 -5.68
N PHE A 18 -11.45 -5.30 -6.84
CA PHE A 18 -10.56 -6.43 -6.96
C PHE A 18 -9.12 -5.97 -6.88
N PHE A 19 -8.26 -6.81 -6.33
CA PHE A 19 -6.83 -6.57 -6.37
C PHE A 19 -6.03 -7.86 -6.46
N ARG A 20 -4.80 -7.74 -6.98
CA ARG A 20 -3.82 -8.83 -7.01
C ARG A 20 -2.49 -8.30 -6.50
N MET A 21 -1.81 -9.10 -5.68
CA MET A 21 -0.49 -8.82 -5.11
C MET A 21 0.47 -9.89 -5.62
N ASP A 22 1.35 -9.54 -6.55
CA ASP A 22 2.37 -10.44 -7.07
C ASP A 22 3.71 -10.14 -6.40
N GLU A 23 4.33 -11.13 -5.76
CA GLU A 23 5.70 -11.02 -5.25
C GLU A 23 6.68 -10.92 -6.43
N ILE A 24 7.60 -9.96 -6.35
CA ILE A 24 8.66 -9.75 -7.33
C ILE A 24 10.03 -9.71 -6.68
N GLY A 25 11.04 -10.09 -7.45
CA GLY A 25 12.44 -10.04 -7.05
C GLY A 25 13.37 -9.69 -8.21
N GLU A 26 14.58 -9.28 -7.86
CA GLU A 26 15.72 -9.18 -8.77
C GLU A 26 15.95 -10.56 -9.43
N ASP A 27 16.12 -10.58 -10.76
CA ASP A 27 16.70 -11.76 -11.41
C ASP A 27 18.11 -11.99 -10.83
N PRO A 28 18.42 -13.20 -10.32
CA PRO A 28 19.73 -13.52 -9.75
C PRO A 28 20.92 -13.25 -10.67
N ASN A 29 20.69 -13.22 -11.99
CA ASN A 29 21.72 -12.95 -13.00
C ASN A 29 21.88 -11.46 -13.32
N THR A 30 21.02 -10.60 -12.76
CA THR A 30 21.10 -9.15 -12.97
C THR A 30 22.16 -8.54 -12.04
N PRO A 31 23.15 -7.80 -12.58
CA PRO A 31 24.08 -7.03 -11.76
C PRO A 31 23.34 -5.97 -10.92
N PRO A 32 23.69 -5.81 -9.63
CA PRO A 32 23.05 -4.80 -8.79
C PRO A 32 23.29 -3.40 -9.38
N LYS A 33 22.22 -2.61 -9.49
CA LYS A 33 22.30 -1.22 -9.92
C LYS A 33 22.38 -0.31 -8.70
N CYS A 34 23.28 0.67 -8.77
CA CYS A 34 23.36 1.76 -7.79
C CYS A 34 23.30 3.11 -8.49
N ASP A 35 22.87 4.14 -7.77
CA ASP A 35 23.04 5.53 -8.21
C ASP A 35 24.50 5.98 -8.06
N LYS A 36 24.77 7.23 -8.42
CA LYS A 36 26.08 7.87 -8.33
C LYS A 36 26.65 7.92 -6.89
N ASP A 37 25.79 7.81 -5.89
CA ASP A 37 26.14 7.86 -4.47
C ASP A 37 26.27 6.44 -3.88
N GLY A 38 26.20 5.41 -4.73
CA GLY A 38 26.31 4.00 -4.34
C GLY A 38 25.04 3.41 -3.72
N LYS A 39 23.93 4.14 -3.74
CA LYS A 39 22.65 3.68 -3.20
C LYS A 39 21.96 2.76 -4.21
N TRP A 40 21.59 1.58 -3.76
CA TRP A 40 20.90 0.58 -4.58
C TRP A 40 19.60 1.15 -5.18
N ILE A 41 19.40 0.89 -6.46
CA ILE A 41 18.19 1.20 -7.22
C ILE A 41 17.53 -0.14 -7.58
N PRO A 42 16.21 -0.31 -7.37
CA PRO A 42 15.56 -1.52 -7.79
C PRO A 42 15.67 -1.75 -9.32
N PRO A 43 15.71 -3.01 -9.75
CA PRO A 43 15.76 -3.37 -11.18
C PRO A 43 14.49 -2.95 -11.93
N TYR A 44 14.52 -3.14 -13.25
CA TYR A 44 13.45 -2.77 -14.19
C TYR A 44 13.25 -3.82 -15.28
N GLY A 45 12.01 -4.00 -15.72
CA GLY A 45 11.67 -4.80 -16.90
C GLY A 45 12.15 -6.24 -16.77
N GLY A 46 12.88 -6.74 -17.77
CA GLY A 46 13.41 -8.10 -17.79
C GLY A 46 14.40 -8.44 -16.68
N HIS A 47 14.82 -7.47 -15.88
CA HIS A 47 15.64 -7.67 -14.68
C HIS A 47 14.83 -7.88 -13.39
N ASN A 48 13.50 -7.77 -13.49
CA ASN A 48 12.53 -8.14 -12.47
C ASN A 48 11.80 -9.40 -12.90
N GLN A 49 11.53 -10.27 -11.94
CA GLN A 49 10.69 -11.44 -12.15
C GLN A 49 9.66 -11.57 -11.05
N ARG A 50 8.48 -12.10 -11.41
CA ARG A 50 7.52 -12.59 -10.42
C ARG A 50 8.06 -13.88 -9.82
N THR A 51 8.15 -13.94 -8.50
CA THR A 51 8.67 -15.13 -7.81
C THR A 51 7.61 -16.21 -7.61
N GLY A 52 6.33 -15.86 -7.77
CA GLY A 52 5.21 -16.79 -7.60
C GLY A 52 4.97 -17.26 -6.16
N THR A 53 5.54 -16.56 -5.19
CA THR A 53 5.37 -16.86 -3.76
C THR A 53 4.19 -16.10 -3.16
N GLY A 54 3.80 -16.46 -1.93
CA GLY A 54 2.74 -15.81 -1.18
C GLY A 54 1.37 -15.92 -1.85
N VAL A 55 0.79 -14.78 -2.22
CA VAL A 55 -0.56 -14.69 -2.82
C VAL A 55 -0.54 -14.30 -4.31
N SER A 56 0.62 -14.47 -4.95
CA SER A 56 0.81 -14.18 -6.37
C SER A 56 -0.18 -14.93 -7.27
N TYR A 57 -0.52 -14.34 -8.42
CA TYR A 57 -1.40 -14.93 -9.44
C TYR A 57 -2.86 -15.14 -9.02
N VAL A 58 -3.25 -14.65 -7.84
CA VAL A 58 -4.61 -14.77 -7.31
C VAL A 58 -5.24 -13.40 -7.15
N TRP A 59 -6.47 -13.26 -7.64
CA TRP A 59 -7.33 -12.13 -7.36
C TRP A 59 -8.00 -12.27 -6.00
N TRP A 60 -8.04 -11.14 -5.32
CA TRP A 60 -8.72 -10.91 -4.07
C TRP A 60 -9.82 -9.89 -4.28
N TYR A 61 -10.88 -10.00 -3.50
CA TYR A 61 -12.02 -9.10 -3.55
C TYR A 61 -12.20 -8.42 -2.20
N CYS A 62 -12.18 -7.09 -2.21
CA CYS A 62 -12.65 -6.29 -1.09
C CYS A 62 -14.13 -5.97 -1.33
N ASP A 63 -15.02 -6.48 -0.47
CA ASP A 63 -16.47 -6.24 -0.54
C ASP A 63 -16.91 -5.02 0.29
N GLY A 64 -15.97 -4.15 0.62
CA GLY A 64 -16.17 -3.01 1.50
C GLY A 64 -16.30 -3.35 2.99
N ARG A 65 -16.35 -4.64 3.36
CA ARG A 65 -16.41 -5.10 4.75
C ARG A 65 -15.26 -5.99 5.16
N LYS A 66 -14.79 -6.83 4.25
CA LYS A 66 -13.72 -7.81 4.43
C LYS A 66 -12.96 -8.03 3.11
N ILE A 67 -11.84 -8.73 3.21
CA ILE A 67 -11.11 -9.24 2.05
C ILE A 67 -11.36 -10.75 1.92
N GLN A 68 -11.63 -11.20 0.70
CA GLN A 68 -11.85 -12.61 0.41
C GLN A 68 -11.11 -13.06 -0.84
N TYR A 69 -10.69 -14.32 -0.82
CA TYR A 69 -10.14 -15.00 -2.00
C TYR A 69 -11.20 -15.01 -3.10
N TRP A 70 -10.81 -14.65 -4.32
CA TRP A 70 -11.68 -14.70 -5.49
C TRP A 70 -11.33 -15.85 -6.44
N GLY A 71 -10.09 -15.91 -6.91
CA GLY A 71 -9.67 -16.90 -7.90
C GLY A 71 -8.60 -16.38 -8.85
N THR A 72 -8.35 -17.08 -9.95
CA THR A 72 -7.31 -16.71 -10.92
C THR A 72 -7.82 -15.82 -12.07
N THR A 73 -9.13 -15.65 -12.19
CA THR A 73 -9.76 -14.88 -13.26
C THR A 73 -10.52 -13.67 -12.71
N LEU A 74 -10.39 -12.53 -13.39
CA LEU A 74 -11.18 -11.34 -13.09
C LEU A 74 -12.60 -11.49 -13.65
N PRO A 75 -13.62 -10.95 -12.96
CA PRO A 75 -14.95 -10.80 -13.52
C PRO A 75 -14.99 -9.83 -14.70
N THR A 76 -15.97 -10.01 -15.59
CA THR A 76 -16.13 -9.18 -16.80
C THR A 76 -16.57 -7.74 -16.52
N ASN A 77 -17.18 -7.48 -15.37
CA ASN A 77 -17.68 -6.16 -14.95
C ASN A 77 -16.63 -5.33 -14.18
N THR A 78 -15.35 -5.49 -14.52
CA THR A 78 -14.24 -4.80 -13.85
C THR A 78 -13.42 -3.96 -14.83
N SER A 79 -12.83 -2.88 -14.33
CA SER A 79 -11.93 -1.99 -15.08
C SER A 79 -10.63 -1.77 -14.31
N ALA A 80 -9.52 -1.65 -15.03
CA ALA A 80 -8.23 -1.35 -14.41
C ALA A 80 -8.28 0.03 -13.75
N TYR A 81 -7.93 0.09 -12.46
CA TYR A 81 -7.95 1.33 -11.69
C TYR A 81 -6.54 1.91 -11.53
N GLY A 82 -5.61 1.10 -11.00
CA GLY A 82 -4.25 1.53 -10.72
C GLY A 82 -3.32 0.36 -10.50
N VAL A 83 -2.04 0.58 -10.83
CA VAL A 83 -0.98 -0.42 -10.63
C VAL A 83 0.26 0.26 -10.08
N PHE A 84 0.84 -0.33 -9.04
CA PHE A 84 2.11 0.11 -8.49
C PHE A 84 2.99 -1.07 -8.15
N SER A 85 4.29 -0.86 -8.29
CA SER A 85 5.32 -1.77 -7.81
C SER A 85 6.04 -1.13 -6.65
N THR A 86 6.34 -1.92 -5.62
CA THR A 86 7.02 -1.45 -4.42
C THR A 86 8.14 -2.40 -4.04
N TYR A 87 9.33 -1.90 -3.74
CA TYR A 87 10.43 -2.64 -3.13
C TYR A 87 10.75 -2.10 -1.74
N PHE A 88 11.11 -2.96 -0.80
CA PHE A 88 11.69 -2.57 0.48
C PHE A 88 13.20 -2.82 0.52
N LYS A 89 13.96 -1.88 1.08
CA LYS A 89 15.39 -2.04 1.40
C LYS A 89 15.72 -1.39 2.75
N SER A 90 16.36 -2.13 3.65
CA SER A 90 16.76 -1.60 4.95
C SER A 90 17.73 -0.42 4.82
N GLY A 91 17.58 0.52 5.75
CA GLY A 91 18.27 1.82 5.74
C GLY A 91 17.85 2.78 4.63
N HIS A 92 17.01 2.37 3.69
CA HIS A 92 16.62 3.18 2.52
C HIS A 92 15.11 3.37 2.41
N GLY A 93 14.33 2.43 2.96
CA GLY A 93 12.88 2.46 2.97
C GLY A 93 12.26 1.78 1.75
N PHE A 94 11.15 2.33 1.30
CA PHE A 94 10.37 1.86 0.17
C PHE A 94 10.68 2.63 -1.10
N TRP A 95 10.90 1.89 -2.17
CA TRP A 95 10.90 2.37 -3.54
C TRP A 95 9.57 2.04 -4.18
N VAL A 96 9.02 2.98 -4.94
CA VAL A 96 7.69 2.94 -5.50
C VAL A 96 7.75 3.35 -6.98
N LEU A 97 7.06 2.61 -7.84
CA LEU A 97 6.97 2.84 -9.28
C LEU A 97 5.50 2.74 -9.69
N ARG A 98 5.00 3.72 -10.45
CA ARG A 98 3.63 3.69 -11.01
C ARG A 98 3.60 2.78 -12.23
N GLY A 99 3.12 1.55 -12.07
CA GLY A 99 3.28 0.53 -13.09
C GLY A 99 3.66 -0.82 -12.54
N ASP A 100 3.74 -1.80 -13.45
CA ASP A 100 4.28 -3.12 -13.19
C ASP A 100 5.78 -3.14 -13.50
N ALA A 101 6.64 -3.30 -12.49
CA ALA A 101 8.09 -3.24 -12.64
C ALA A 101 8.69 -4.38 -13.47
N THR A 102 7.92 -5.45 -13.74
CA THR A 102 8.31 -6.53 -14.66
C THR A 102 8.07 -6.18 -16.13
N SER A 103 7.17 -5.24 -16.39
CA SER A 103 6.87 -4.67 -17.71
C SER A 103 6.56 -3.18 -17.56
N PRO A 104 7.56 -2.37 -17.18
CA PRO A 104 7.36 -1.00 -16.73
C PRO A 104 6.84 -0.13 -17.89
N PRO A 105 5.97 0.87 -17.59
CA PRO A 105 5.65 1.91 -18.54
C PRO A 105 6.92 2.62 -19.02
N THR A 106 6.91 3.08 -20.26
CA THR A 106 8.02 3.89 -20.80
C THR A 106 8.19 5.13 -19.93
N GLU A 107 9.44 5.44 -19.57
CA GLU A 107 9.85 6.65 -18.83
C GLU A 107 9.45 6.76 -17.35
N GLU A 108 8.80 5.75 -16.74
CA GLU A 108 8.46 5.82 -15.30
C GLU A 108 9.68 5.46 -14.40
N PRO A 109 10.22 6.39 -13.60
CA PRO A 109 11.35 6.14 -12.72
C PRO A 109 10.92 5.60 -11.34
N TRP A 110 11.86 5.02 -10.59
CA TRP A 110 11.64 4.56 -9.22
C TRP A 110 11.75 5.80 -8.34
N HIS A 111 10.74 5.99 -7.49
CA HIS A 111 10.71 7.05 -6.51
C HIS A 111 10.84 6.45 -5.11
N CYS A 112 11.42 7.19 -4.18
CA CYS A 112 11.22 6.84 -2.76
C CYS A 112 9.75 7.11 -2.40
N LEU A 113 9.17 6.33 -1.48
CA LEU A 113 7.86 6.63 -0.93
C LEU A 113 7.82 8.05 -0.33
N ARG A 114 6.78 8.81 -0.67
CA ARG A 114 6.53 10.17 -0.21
C ARG A 114 5.12 10.33 0.34
N PHE A 115 4.92 11.49 0.97
CA PHE A 115 3.64 11.87 1.55
C PHE A 115 3.25 13.29 1.15
N ASN A 116 1.95 13.49 0.95
CA ASN A 116 1.33 14.80 1.02
C ASN A 116 0.61 14.94 2.36
N HIS A 117 0.70 16.12 2.96
CA HIS A 117 0.16 16.37 4.29
C HIS A 117 -1.16 17.14 4.16
N ASN A 118 -2.22 16.60 4.76
CA ASN A 118 -3.55 17.19 4.70
C ASN A 118 -3.82 18.04 5.93
N GLN A 119 -4.75 18.99 5.83
CA GLN A 119 -5.08 19.93 6.92
C GLN A 119 -5.55 19.23 8.20
N ASP A 120 -6.22 18.08 8.07
CA ASP A 120 -6.76 17.25 9.15
C ASP A 120 -5.72 16.35 9.84
N TYR A 121 -4.43 16.66 9.66
CA TYR A 121 -3.27 15.93 10.16
C TYR A 121 -3.02 14.55 9.54
N SER A 122 -3.82 14.11 8.57
CA SER A 122 -3.53 12.88 7.83
C SER A 122 -2.37 13.04 6.84
N SER A 123 -1.78 11.91 6.46
CA SER A 123 -0.76 11.83 5.42
C SER A 123 -1.26 10.95 4.28
N SER A 124 -1.20 11.48 3.06
CA SER A 124 -1.55 10.78 1.83
C SER A 124 -0.31 10.13 1.21
N LEU A 125 -0.34 8.81 1.03
CA LEU A 125 0.71 8.02 0.36
C LEU A 125 0.79 8.38 -1.12
N THR A 126 2.01 8.62 -1.61
CA THR A 126 2.22 8.89 -3.05
C THR A 126 3.68 8.68 -3.47
N ASN A 127 3.92 8.46 -4.76
CA ASN A 127 5.27 8.43 -5.34
C ASN A 127 5.88 9.83 -5.58
N VAL A 128 5.05 10.88 -5.65
CA VAL A 128 5.47 12.25 -6.04
C VAL A 128 5.17 13.31 -4.97
N GLY A 129 5.01 12.88 -3.72
CA GLY A 129 4.71 13.77 -2.60
C GLY A 129 5.88 14.65 -2.17
N SER A 130 5.56 15.70 -1.42
CA SER A 130 6.53 16.71 -0.96
C SER A 130 7.30 16.30 0.30
N HIS A 131 6.79 15.35 1.09
CA HIS A 131 7.37 14.98 2.39
C HIS A 131 7.93 13.56 2.38
N SER A 132 9.05 13.35 3.08
CA SER A 132 9.67 12.02 3.26
C SER A 132 9.11 11.21 4.41
N ALA A 133 8.26 11.79 5.26
CA ALA A 133 7.73 11.16 6.46
C ALA A 133 6.27 11.58 6.69
N LEU A 134 5.58 10.80 7.52
CA LEU A 134 4.26 11.12 8.01
C LEU A 134 4.27 12.50 8.69
N ARG A 135 3.16 13.23 8.57
CA ARG A 135 2.99 14.52 9.27
C ARG A 135 3.08 14.36 10.77
N CYS A 136 2.42 13.32 11.26
CA CYS A 136 2.45 12.90 12.64
C CYS A 136 2.13 11.41 12.73
N HIS A 137 2.47 10.82 13.87
CA HIS A 137 1.99 9.50 14.22
C HIS A 137 1.32 9.53 15.60
N ASN A 138 0.31 8.70 15.79
CA ASN A 138 -0.30 8.47 17.09
C ASN A 138 0.41 7.30 17.78
N SER A 139 1.13 7.56 18.86
CA SER A 139 1.86 6.53 19.63
C SER A 139 0.95 5.46 20.23
N SER A 140 -0.34 5.75 20.40
CA SER A 140 -1.32 4.77 20.88
C SER A 140 -1.74 3.78 19.81
N HIS A 141 -1.49 4.08 18.52
CA HIS A 141 -1.86 3.22 17.39
C HIS A 141 -0.60 2.67 16.70
N PHE A 142 -0.49 1.35 16.60
CA PHE A 142 0.71 0.67 16.10
C PHE A 142 0.74 0.46 14.57
N TRP A 143 -0.28 0.93 13.84
CA TRP A 143 -0.35 0.78 12.38
C TRP A 143 0.87 1.42 11.67
N HIS A 144 1.38 2.53 12.20
CA HIS A 144 2.53 3.24 11.61
C HIS A 144 3.77 2.36 11.58
N SER A 145 4.10 1.70 12.70
CA SER A 145 5.21 0.74 12.79
C SER A 145 4.95 -0.57 12.07
N MET A 146 3.67 -0.95 11.95
CA MET A 146 3.24 -2.11 11.18
C MET A 146 3.53 -1.89 9.69
N LEU A 147 3.08 -0.77 9.09
CA LEU A 147 3.22 -0.51 7.66
C LEU A 147 4.59 0.06 7.29
N LEU A 148 5.13 0.96 8.10
CA LEU A 148 6.27 1.80 7.75
C LEU A 148 7.45 1.56 8.69
N SER A 149 8.67 1.60 8.12
CA SER A 149 9.89 1.73 8.92
C SER A 149 9.94 3.08 9.63
N ASP A 150 10.70 3.12 10.72
CA ASP A 150 10.91 4.30 11.58
C ASP A 150 11.37 5.56 10.85
N ILE A 151 12.13 5.43 9.76
CA ILE A 151 12.55 6.57 8.93
C ILE A 151 11.38 7.41 8.36
N TYR A 152 10.17 6.84 8.33
CA TYR A 152 8.96 7.51 7.86
C TYR A 152 8.12 8.10 8.98
N HIS A 153 8.51 7.92 10.25
CA HIS A 153 7.72 8.38 11.38
C HIS A 153 8.01 9.85 11.65
N GLY A 154 6.99 10.68 11.46
CA GLY A 154 7.02 12.08 11.89
C GLY A 154 6.93 12.25 13.40
N PRO A 155 6.74 13.47 13.90
CA PRO A 155 6.53 13.74 15.32
C PRO A 155 5.30 12.99 15.89
N GLY A 156 5.42 12.54 17.14
CA GLY A 156 4.35 11.82 17.85
C GLY A 156 3.34 12.78 18.48
N TYR A 157 2.07 12.71 18.06
CA TYR A 157 0.97 13.48 18.66
C TYR A 157 -0.22 12.57 18.99
N VAL A 158 -0.66 12.60 20.23
CA VAL A 158 -1.82 11.82 20.68
C VAL A 158 -3.09 12.37 20.02
N GLY A 159 -3.92 11.50 19.46
CA GLY A 159 -5.23 11.85 18.89
C GLY A 159 -5.19 12.42 17.47
N TYR A 160 -4.01 12.58 16.86
CA TYR A 160 -3.86 13.07 15.50
C TYR A 160 -3.25 12.01 14.57
N GLY A 161 -3.41 12.23 13.27
CA GLY A 161 -2.80 11.40 12.22
C GLY A 161 -3.83 10.71 11.35
N GLY A 162 -3.34 9.69 10.68
CA GLY A 162 -4.10 8.82 9.79
C GLY A 162 -3.55 8.82 8.37
N LEU A 163 -4.04 7.87 7.59
CA LEU A 163 -3.44 7.49 6.31
C LEU A 163 -4.46 7.48 5.19
N THR A 164 -4.13 8.14 4.08
CA THR A 164 -4.89 8.09 2.81
C THR A 164 -3.91 7.93 1.64
N GLY A 165 -4.31 8.19 0.40
CA GLY A 165 -3.45 8.23 -0.79
C GLY A 165 -3.59 7.01 -1.70
N ASP A 166 -2.61 6.77 -2.56
CA ASP A 166 -2.70 5.73 -3.59
C ASP A 166 -2.94 4.33 -2.97
N LEU A 167 -4.12 3.75 -3.22
CA LEU A 167 -4.58 2.45 -2.73
C LEU A 167 -3.63 1.30 -3.12
N PRO A 168 -3.09 1.22 -4.35
CA PRO A 168 -2.11 0.19 -4.69
C PRO A 168 -0.82 0.29 -3.85
N ILE A 169 -0.38 1.51 -3.48
CA ILE A 169 0.77 1.70 -2.58
C ILE A 169 0.41 1.19 -1.19
N PHE A 170 -0.74 1.60 -0.66
CA PHE A 170 -1.22 1.14 0.65
C PHE A 170 -1.25 -0.40 0.74
N LEU A 171 -1.85 -1.05 -0.25
CA LEU A 171 -1.92 -2.51 -0.35
C LEU A 171 -0.52 -3.14 -0.46
N SER A 172 0.41 -2.52 -1.19
CA SER A 172 1.81 -2.98 -1.25
C SER A 172 2.48 -2.95 0.12
N LEU A 173 2.30 -1.86 0.87
CA LEU A 173 2.85 -1.72 2.23
C LEU A 173 2.23 -2.73 3.19
N LEU A 174 0.93 -2.98 3.07
CA LEU A 174 0.24 -4.02 3.83
C LEU A 174 0.83 -5.40 3.52
N ALA A 175 1.03 -5.74 2.24
CA ALA A 175 1.65 -7.00 1.84
C ALA A 175 3.09 -7.15 2.36
N LEU A 176 3.87 -6.06 2.32
CA LEU A 176 5.25 -6.02 2.82
C LEU A 176 5.32 -6.05 4.35
N SER A 177 4.27 -5.62 5.05
CA SER A 177 4.19 -5.73 6.52
C SER A 177 4.00 -7.16 7.02
N MET A 178 3.61 -8.09 6.14
CA MET A 178 3.33 -9.50 6.44
C MET A 178 4.35 -10.43 5.80
N ASP A 179 4.66 -11.55 6.45
CA ASP A 179 5.49 -12.60 5.85
C ASP A 179 4.81 -13.15 4.60
N ALA A 180 5.55 -13.24 3.48
CA ALA A 180 4.99 -13.68 2.21
C ALA A 180 4.33 -15.07 2.32
N SER A 181 4.89 -15.99 3.10
CA SER A 181 4.34 -17.34 3.30
C SER A 181 3.02 -17.36 4.08
N GLN A 182 2.74 -16.30 4.85
CA GLN A 182 1.55 -16.19 5.68
C GLN A 182 0.47 -15.30 5.07
N LEU A 183 0.77 -14.58 3.97
CA LEU A 183 -0.16 -13.64 3.33
C LEU A 183 -1.52 -14.27 3.03
N LEU A 184 -1.55 -15.53 2.57
CA LEU A 184 -2.80 -16.24 2.26
C LEU A 184 -3.74 -16.33 3.47
N HIS A 185 -3.18 -16.50 4.66
CA HIS A 185 -3.94 -16.62 5.91
C HIS A 185 -4.25 -15.25 6.54
N TRP A 186 -3.30 -14.32 6.47
CA TRP A 186 -3.37 -13.03 7.17
C TRP A 186 -4.14 -11.96 6.40
N LEU A 187 -4.06 -11.95 5.08
CA LEU A 187 -4.69 -10.93 4.25
C LEU A 187 -6.22 -10.84 4.47
N PRO A 188 -7.00 -11.95 4.59
CA PRO A 188 -8.41 -11.87 4.94
C PRO A 188 -8.71 -11.16 6.27
N THR A 189 -7.80 -11.28 7.24
CA THR A 189 -7.96 -10.69 8.58
C THR A 189 -7.53 -9.22 8.66
N SER A 190 -6.92 -8.70 7.59
CA SER A 190 -6.48 -7.30 7.52
C SER A 190 -7.63 -6.30 7.38
N MET A 191 -8.86 -6.77 7.14
CA MET A 191 -10.06 -5.95 7.13
C MET A 191 -11.21 -6.66 7.84
N GLU A 192 -11.85 -5.95 8.75
CA GLU A 192 -13.02 -6.43 9.47
C GLU A 192 -14.05 -5.30 9.62
N ASN A 193 -15.31 -5.59 9.30
CA ASN A 193 -16.43 -4.65 9.41
C ASN A 193 -16.16 -3.28 8.74
N GLY A 194 -15.49 -3.31 7.58
CA GLY A 194 -15.19 -2.12 6.78
C GLY A 194 -14.05 -1.28 7.34
N LYS A 195 -13.25 -1.83 8.25
CA LYS A 195 -12.09 -1.17 8.84
C LYS A 195 -10.84 -1.99 8.61
N TRP A 196 -9.77 -1.33 8.17
CA TRP A 196 -8.45 -1.95 8.16
C TRP A 196 -7.99 -2.23 9.58
N GLN A 197 -7.47 -3.44 9.78
CA GLN A 197 -7.01 -3.90 11.06
C GLN A 197 -5.50 -3.76 11.13
N ALA A 198 -5.02 -3.15 12.20
CA ALA A 198 -3.60 -3.20 12.53
C ALA A 198 -3.29 -4.56 13.17
N HIS A 199 -2.15 -5.15 12.83
CA HIS A 199 -1.60 -6.35 13.45
C HIS A 199 -0.23 -6.14 14.09
N GLN A 200 0.13 -7.01 15.03
CA GLN A 200 1.43 -7.02 15.73
C GLN A 200 2.30 -8.22 15.34
N TRP A 201 1.98 -8.88 14.23
CA TRP A 201 2.81 -9.96 13.69
C TRP A 201 4.22 -9.46 13.36
N ARG A 202 5.15 -10.41 13.26
CA ARG A 202 6.51 -10.12 12.77
C ARG A 202 6.41 -9.44 11.40
N ASN A 203 7.09 -8.30 11.25
CA ASN A 203 7.08 -7.59 9.99
C ASN A 203 7.72 -8.46 8.89
N GLY A 204 7.08 -8.52 7.72
CA GLY A 204 7.58 -9.26 6.56
C GLY A 204 8.53 -8.48 5.65
N ARG A 205 9.03 -7.34 6.13
CA ARG A 205 9.96 -6.50 5.37
C ARG A 205 11.33 -7.15 5.39
N THR A 206 11.70 -7.81 4.29
CA THR A 206 13.02 -8.40 4.09
C THR A 206 13.79 -7.65 3.02
N GLU A 207 15.11 -7.71 3.07
CA GLU A 207 15.98 -7.03 2.10
C GLU A 207 15.56 -7.33 0.67
N LYS A 208 15.31 -6.26 -0.10
CA LYS A 208 15.00 -6.32 -1.54
C LYS A 208 13.78 -7.17 -1.88
N ARG A 209 12.84 -7.35 -0.95
CA ARG A 209 11.52 -7.91 -1.28
C ARG A 209 10.68 -6.86 -1.99
N GLY A 210 10.03 -7.25 -3.09
CA GLY A 210 9.13 -6.39 -3.82
C GLY A 210 7.77 -7.02 -4.07
N VAL A 211 6.77 -6.17 -4.31
CA VAL A 211 5.39 -6.56 -4.64
C VAL A 211 4.87 -5.65 -5.75
N VAL A 212 4.16 -6.23 -6.72
CA VAL A 212 3.33 -5.50 -7.69
C VAL A 212 1.88 -5.63 -7.27
N VAL A 213 1.20 -4.51 -7.08
CA VAL A 213 -0.22 -4.47 -6.77
C VAL A 213 -1.00 -3.91 -7.94
N ASN A 214 -1.99 -4.68 -8.39
CA ASN A 214 -2.97 -4.26 -9.39
C ASN A 214 -4.31 -4.10 -8.69
N VAL A 215 -4.98 -2.96 -8.90
CA VAL A 215 -6.33 -2.68 -8.39
C VAL A 215 -7.28 -2.49 -9.56
N TRP A 216 -8.46 -3.07 -9.44
CA TRP A 216 -9.52 -3.04 -10.44
C TRP A 216 -10.83 -2.59 -9.80
N ALA A 217 -11.45 -1.57 -10.41
CA ALA A 217 -12.76 -1.08 -10.08
C ALA A 217 -13.86 -2.09 -10.49
N VAL A 218 -15.00 -2.03 -9.81
CA VAL A 218 -16.17 -2.88 -10.05
C VAL A 218 -17.33 -2.01 -10.52
N ASN A 219 -18.01 -2.40 -11.60
CA ASN A 219 -19.18 -1.69 -12.11
C ASN A 219 -18.95 -0.19 -12.36
N GLY A 220 -17.76 0.20 -12.82
CA GLY A 220 -17.41 1.60 -13.12
C GLY A 220 -17.29 2.50 -11.88
N ASN A 221 -17.00 1.93 -10.71
CA ASN A 221 -16.86 2.67 -9.47
C ASN A 221 -15.48 3.35 -9.28
N ASP A 222 -14.72 3.58 -10.35
CA ASP A 222 -13.41 4.21 -10.31
C ASP A 222 -13.41 5.56 -9.57
N HIS A 223 -14.49 6.33 -9.73
CA HIS A 223 -14.66 7.59 -8.99
C HIS A 223 -14.75 7.37 -7.47
N LEU A 224 -15.42 6.32 -7.00
CA LEU A 224 -15.50 6.01 -5.57
C LEU A 224 -14.13 5.64 -4.98
N LEU A 225 -13.30 4.94 -5.77
CA LEU A 225 -11.94 4.61 -5.36
C LEU A 225 -11.08 5.87 -5.22
N ARG A 226 -11.19 6.83 -6.15
CA ARG A 226 -10.48 8.12 -6.04
C ARG A 226 -10.89 8.89 -4.81
N GLU A 227 -12.20 9.02 -4.58
CA GLU A 227 -12.75 9.70 -3.39
C GLU A 227 -12.29 9.01 -2.09
N TYR A 228 -12.11 7.68 -2.12
CA TYR A 228 -11.56 6.94 -0.99
C TYR A 228 -10.07 7.21 -0.78
N GLU A 229 -9.26 7.25 -1.84
CA GLU A 229 -7.85 7.64 -1.79
C GLU A 229 -7.65 9.08 -1.30
N ASP A 230 -8.58 9.98 -1.64
CA ASP A 230 -8.61 11.37 -1.18
C ASP A 230 -9.05 11.50 0.30
N GLY A 231 -9.58 10.43 0.89
CA GLY A 231 -10.04 10.38 2.28
C GLY A 231 -11.47 10.86 2.49
N ASN A 232 -12.24 11.11 1.42
CA ASN A 232 -13.63 11.59 1.51
C ASN A 232 -14.58 10.53 2.09
N TYR A 233 -14.17 9.26 2.08
CA TYR A 233 -14.88 8.15 2.72
C TYR A 233 -14.22 7.65 4.01
N GLY A 234 -13.34 8.46 4.60
CA GLY A 234 -12.55 8.11 5.77
C GLY A 234 -11.12 7.70 5.40
N LYS A 235 -10.32 7.50 6.44
CA LYS A 235 -8.90 7.15 6.34
C LYS A 235 -8.73 5.64 6.41
N TYR A 236 -7.62 5.14 5.89
CA TYR A 236 -7.23 3.75 6.09
C TYR A 236 -7.00 3.45 7.59
N PHE A 237 -6.38 4.40 8.29
CA PHE A 237 -6.11 4.37 9.74
C PHE A 237 -6.18 5.76 10.36
#